data_AF-A0A3A0DWY5-F1
#
_entry.id   AF-A0A3A0DWY5-F1
#
_cell.length_a   1.000
_cell.length_b   1.000
_cell.length_c   1.000
_cell.angle_alpha   90.00
_cell.angle_beta   90.00
_cell.angle_gamma   90.00
#
_symmetry.space_group_name_H-M   'P 1'
#
loop_
_entity.id
_entity.type
_entity.pdbx_description
1 polymer ?
#
loop_
_entity_poly.entity_id
_entity_poly.type
_entity_poly.pdbx_seq_one_letter_code
_entity_poly.pdbx_strand_id
1 'polypeptide(L)' 'MRIDTQIELAELTAKADAAFRLAGEKVIDRAKRYKTSVVVWKDNDVHEIPYEQLDSIDLGRAAESPISHHD' A
#
# COMPACT_ATOMS: atom_id res chain seq x y z
N MET A 1 16.86 25.24 6.73
CA MET A 1 16.47 24.62 5.43
C MET A 1 16.82 23.13 5.41
N ARG A 2 16.29 22.34 6.36
CA ARG A 2 16.48 20.86 6.45
C ARG A 2 15.24 20.16 6.99
N ILE A 3 14.48 20.84 7.86
CA ILE A 3 13.22 20.33 8.42
C ILE A 3 12.09 20.39 7.38
N ASP A 4 11.98 21.50 6.64
CA ASP A 4 10.93 21.71 5.63
C ASP A 4 10.93 20.61 4.55
N THR A 5 12.12 20.21 4.09
CA THR A 5 12.29 19.15 3.08
C THR A 5 11.91 17.76 3.61
N GLN A 6 12.12 17.49 4.91
CA GLN A 6 11.73 16.21 5.51
C GLN A 6 10.21 16.11 5.69
N ILE A 7 9.55 17.22 6.03
CA ILE A 7 8.09 17.30 6.15
C ILE A 7 7.44 17.11 4.76
N GLU A 8 7.93 17.80 3.74
CA GLU A 8 7.41 17.64 2.37
C GLU A 8 7.58 16.22 1.83
N LEU A 9 8.71 15.57 2.11
CA LEU A 9 8.93 14.18 1.71
C LEU A 9 7.96 13.22 2.40
N ALA A 10 7.75 13.38 3.72
CA ALA A 10 6.79 12.57 4.47
C ALA A 10 5.36 12.74 3.93
N GLU A 11 4.97 13.96 3.57
CA GLU A 11 3.65 14.26 2.99
C GLU A 11 3.49 13.63 1.59
N LEU A 12 4.52 13.70 0.74
CA LEU A 12 4.51 13.07 -0.57
C LEU A 12 4.45 11.54 -0.48
N THR A 13 5.20 10.93 0.44
CA THR A 13 5.15 9.49 0.70
C THR A 13 3.76 9.06 1.15
N ALA A 14 3.14 9.77 2.10
CA ALA A 14 1.78 9.45 2.55
C ALA A 14 0.74 9.55 1.42
N LYS A 15 0.87 10.56 0.55
CA LYS A 15 0.00 10.71 -0.63
C LYS A 15 0.20 9.58 -1.64
N ALA A 16 1.44 9.17 -1.88
CA ALA A 16 1.76 8.06 -2.76
C ALA A 16 1.16 6.74 -2.22
N ASP A 17 1.37 6.44 -0.94
CA ASP A 17 0.83 5.24 -0.29
C ASP A 17 -0.70 5.20 -0.38
N ALA A 18 -1.37 6.33 -0.14
CA ALA A 18 -2.81 6.43 -0.27
C ALA A 18 -3.29 6.16 -1.72
N ALA A 19 -2.58 6.69 -2.71
CA ALA A 19 -2.90 6.45 -4.12
C ALA A 19 -2.69 4.99 -4.53
N PHE A 20 -1.60 4.36 -4.09
CA PHE A 20 -1.33 2.95 -4.36
C PHE A 20 -2.36 2.04 -3.71
N ARG A 21 -2.77 2.33 -2.47
CA ARG A 21 -3.84 1.58 -1.80
C ARG A 21 -5.16 1.63 -2.57
N LEU A 22 -5.59 2.84 -2.98
CA LEU A 22 -6.80 3.00 -3.78
C LEU A 22 -6.73 2.28 -5.13
N ALA A 23 -5.55 2.23 -5.75
CA ALA A 23 -5.33 1.46 -6.96
C ALA A 23 -5.42 -0.05 -6.69
N GLY A 24 -4.81 -0.53 -5.61
CA GLY A 24 -4.86 -1.93 -5.18
C GLY A 24 -6.28 -2.40 -4.87
N GLU A 25 -7.08 -1.60 -4.15
CA GLU A 25 -8.48 -1.90 -3.86
C GLU A 25 -9.29 -2.14 -5.14
N LYS A 26 -9.11 -1.28 -6.16
CA LYS A 26 -9.78 -1.43 -7.47
C LYS A 26 -9.37 -2.71 -8.21
N VAL A 27 -8.09 -3.09 -8.12
CA VAL A 27 -7.59 -4.34 -8.71
C VAL A 27 -8.25 -5.53 -8.03
N ILE A 28 -8.28 -5.54 -6.69
CA ILE A 28 -8.90 -6.60 -5.89
C ILE A 28 -10.39 -6.71 -6.20
N ASP A 29 -11.13 -5.60 -6.21
CA ASP A 29 -12.56 -5.58 -6.51
C ASP A 29 -12.86 -6.15 -7.90
N ARG A 30 -12.04 -5.76 -8.88
CA ARG A 30 -12.15 -6.29 -10.25
C ARG A 30 -11.85 -7.79 -10.27
N ALA A 31 -10.80 -8.23 -9.59
CA ALA A 31 -10.41 -9.62 -9.55
C ALA A 31 -11.48 -10.51 -8.90
N LYS A 32 -12.09 -10.06 -7.79
CA LYS A 32 -13.25 -10.72 -7.16
C LYS A 32 -14.44 -10.81 -8.12
N ARG A 33 -14.78 -9.72 -8.82
CA ARG A 33 -15.91 -9.68 -9.77
C ARG A 33 -15.77 -10.70 -10.89
N TYR A 34 -14.56 -10.86 -11.43
CA TYR A 34 -14.29 -11.76 -12.56
C TYR A 34 -13.75 -13.12 -12.14
N LYS A 35 -13.66 -13.39 -10.83
CA LYS A 35 -13.12 -14.64 -10.26
C LYS A 35 -11.72 -14.96 -10.80
N THR A 36 -10.86 -13.95 -10.86
CA THR A 36 -9.49 -14.08 -11.35
C THR A 36 -8.50 -13.96 -10.20
N SER A 37 -7.43 -14.75 -10.23
CA SER A 37 -6.31 -14.59 -9.31
C SER A 37 -5.62 -13.22 -9.48
N VAL A 38 -4.97 -12.75 -8.41
CA VAL A 38 -4.08 -11.59 -8.42
C VAL A 38 -2.65 -12.05 -8.18
N VAL A 39 -1.71 -11.54 -8.96
CA VAL A 39 -0.28 -11.77 -8.74
C VAL A 39 0.28 -10.59 -7.95
N VAL A 40 0.90 -10.87 -6.82
CA VAL A 40 1.49 -9.89 -5.92
C VAL A 40 2.97 -10.19 -5.76
N TRP A 41 3.80 -9.15 -5.85
CA TRP A 41 5.19 -9.23 -5.44
C TRP A 41 5.27 -8.91 -3.94
N LYS A 42 5.73 -9.86 -3.13
CA LYS A 42 5.92 -9.67 -1.69
C LYS A 42 7.16 -10.45 -1.23
N ASP A 43 7.89 -9.95 -0.24
CA ASP A 43 9.03 -10.65 0.38
C ASP A 43 10.09 -11.14 -0.64
N ASN A 44 10.32 -10.33 -1.68
CA ASN A 44 11.22 -10.63 -2.80
C ASN A 44 10.83 -11.86 -3.65
N ASP A 45 9.56 -12.27 -3.60
CA ASP A 45 9.01 -13.37 -4.38
C ASP A 45 7.65 -13.00 -5.01
N VAL A 46 7.22 -13.79 -5.98
CA VAL A 46 5.96 -13.63 -6.70
C VAL A 46 4.95 -14.64 -6.18
N HIS A 47 3.86 -14.13 -5.60
CA HIS A 47 2.77 -14.93 -5.08
C HIS A 47 1.51 -14.74 -5.91
N GLU A 48 0.92 -15.85 -6.35
CA GLU A 48 -0.43 -15.84 -6.91
C GLU A 48 -1.44 -16.05 -5.79
N ILE A 49 -2.41 -15.14 -5.67
CA ILE A 49 -3.48 -15.19 -4.69
C ILE A 49 -4.80 -15.47 -5.42
N PRO A 50 -5.43 -16.64 -5.20
CA PRO A 50 -6.74 -16.97 -5.75
C PRO A 50 -7.82 -15.98 -5.31
N TYR A 51 -8.88 -15.81 -6.12
CA TYR A 51 -9.91 -14.79 -5.85
C TYR A 51 -10.64 -15.02 -4.51
N GLU A 52 -10.75 -16.27 -4.07
CA GLU A 52 -11.37 -16.68 -2.80
C GLU A 52 -10.58 -16.20 -1.57
N GLN A 53 -9.30 -15.86 -1.76
CA GLN A 53 -8.40 -15.44 -0.69
C GLN A 53 -8.17 -13.92 -0.70
N LEU A 54 -8.78 -13.17 -1.63
CA LEU A 54 -8.53 -11.73 -1.74
C LEU A 54 -9.12 -10.90 -0.60
N ASP A 55 -10.02 -11.46 0.21
CA ASP A 55 -10.56 -10.78 1.41
C ASP A 55 -9.53 -10.72 2.56
N SER A 56 -8.51 -11.56 2.54
CA SER A 56 -7.44 -11.56 3.56
C SER A 56 -6.24 -10.70 3.17
N ILE A 57 -6.26 -10.06 1.99
CA ILE A 57 -5.18 -9.15 1.57
C ILE A 57 -5.28 -7.86 2.38
N ASP A 58 -4.26 -7.63 3.20
CA ASP A 58 -3.97 -6.32 3.77
C ASP A 58 -3.06 -5.54 2.80
N LEU A 59 -3.57 -4.43 2.28
CA LEU A 59 -2.79 -3.50 1.43
C LEU A 59 -1.88 -2.58 2.25
N GLY A 60 -1.78 -2.81 3.57
CA GLY A 60 -1.00 -2.03 4.50
C GLY A 60 -1.72 -0.76 4.94
N ARG A 61 -1.47 -0.35 6.19
CA ARG A 61 -1.68 1.04 6.61
C ARG A 61 -0.42 1.82 6.30
N ALA A 62 -0.58 3.07 5.85
CA ALA A 62 0.55 4.00 5.73
C ALA A 62 1.31 3.94 7.05
N ALA A 63 2.62 3.69 6.98
CA ALA A 63 3.45 3.69 8.18
C ALA A 63 3.25 5.05 8.84
N GLU A 64 2.67 5.06 10.04
CA GLU A 64 2.76 6.23 10.91
C GLU A 64 4.25 6.39 11.17
N SER A 65 4.91 7.23 10.37
CA SER A 65 6.31 7.55 10.59
C SER A 65 6.37 8.11 12.02
N PRO A 66 7.14 7.51 12.94
CA PRO A 66 7.32 8.10 14.24
C PRO A 66 8.12 9.39 13.99
N ILE A 67 7.42 10.52 13.92
CA ILE A 67 8.07 11.81 14.05
C ILE A 67 8.58 11.80 15.49
N SER A 68 9.83 11.37 15.66
CA SER A 68 10.53 11.48 16.94
C SER A 68 10.66 12.97 17.22
N HIS A 69 9.74 13.49 18.05
CA HIS A 69 9.97 14.72 18.78
C HIS A 69 11.12 14.43 19.74
N HIS A 70 12.32 14.82 19.34
CA HIS A 70 13.38 15.04 20.29
C HIS A 70 13.33 16.54 20.64
N ASP A 71 12.96 16.81 21.89
CA ASP A 71 13.03 18.13 22.53
C ASP A 71 14.45 18.74 22.46
#